data_AF-A0A3D3EQM0-F1
#
_entry.id   AF-A0A3D3EQM0-F1
#
_cell.length_a   1.000
_cell.length_b   1.000
_cell.length_c   1.000
_cell.angle_alpha   90.00
_cell.angle_beta   90.00
_cell.angle_gamma   90.00
#
_symmetry.space_group_name_H-M   'P 1'
#
loop_
_entity.id
_entity.type
_entity.pdbx_description
1 polymer ?
#
loop_
_entity_poly.entity_id
_entity_poly.type
_entity_poly.pdbx_seq_one_letter_code
_entity_poly.pdbx_strand_id
1 'polypeptide(L)'
;MKTLIVEKTASGGFTMGRAFVVNRNNLSADTYRIESKDADTEIAKYQKAVREATAQLEELAKTSDIFAAHFEMVQDPALYAGVTDKITSESQNAQLALENTTAEFAAIFDSMEDEYMKERGADVRDVRDRLMRSLKGITQNVLEGIHDKVILVAEDLSPSDTSNINLDFVLGFATELGGVTSHVSIIARNLELPALVGVKGLMEEVKSDDFLILDASNGKVILDPDEETIQKYKALEEEYRKHKKELEALSSLPATTLDGKTVKVYANVGNLEDVKKAVHRGIEGIGLFRSEFLYM
;
A
#
# COMPACT_ATOMS: atom_id res chain seq x y z
N MET A 1 20.33 19.52 6.31
CA MET A 1 20.62 18.11 5.99
C MET A 1 20.48 17.18 7.20
N LYS A 2 19.43 16.36 7.19
CA LYS A 2 19.18 15.27 8.16
C LYS A 2 19.02 13.96 7.39
N THR A 3 19.45 12.85 7.97
CA THR A 3 19.34 11.53 7.33
C THR A 3 18.60 10.55 8.23
N LEU A 4 17.50 10.00 7.74
CA LEU A 4 16.80 8.87 8.36
C LEU A 4 17.35 7.57 7.78
N ILE A 5 17.57 6.58 8.62
CA ILE A 5 18.15 5.28 8.24
C ILE A 5 17.15 4.18 8.57
N VAL A 6 17.01 3.22 7.66
CA VAL A 6 16.17 2.03 7.84
C VAL A 6 16.99 0.78 7.54
N GLU A 7 16.75 -0.29 8.31
CA GLU A 7 17.50 -1.55 8.20
C GLU A 7 17.03 -2.42 7.03
N LYS A 8 15.79 -2.24 6.57
CA LYS A 8 15.16 -3.07 5.54
C LYS A 8 14.70 -2.20 4.38
N THR A 9 14.99 -2.65 3.17
CA THR A 9 14.63 -1.95 1.93
C THR A 9 13.61 -2.80 1.17
N ALA A 10 12.56 -2.16 0.66
CA ALA A 10 11.51 -2.85 -0.06
C ALA A 10 11.91 -3.07 -1.52
N SER A 11 12.31 -1.99 -2.20
CA SER A 11 12.76 -1.99 -3.59
C SER A 11 13.94 -1.04 -3.74
N GLY A 12 15.04 -1.53 -4.33
CA GLY A 12 16.30 -0.79 -4.40
C GLY A 12 16.31 0.35 -5.44
N GLY A 13 17.40 1.11 -5.46
CA GLY A 13 17.60 2.22 -6.39
C GLY A 13 17.74 3.58 -5.70
N PHE A 14 17.86 4.62 -6.51
CA PHE A 14 18.04 6.00 -6.07
C PHE A 14 17.02 6.88 -6.77
N THR A 15 16.42 7.80 -6.05
CA THR A 15 15.62 8.87 -6.65
C THR A 15 15.68 10.14 -5.81
N MET A 16 15.35 11.28 -6.42
CA MET A 16 15.29 12.57 -5.76
C MET A 16 14.10 13.38 -6.28
N GLY A 17 13.45 14.12 -5.40
CA GLY A 17 12.26 14.86 -5.77
C GLY A 17 11.62 15.55 -4.57
N ARG A 18 10.51 16.24 -4.84
CA ARG A 18 9.68 16.81 -3.78
C ARG A 18 8.86 15.72 -3.11
N ALA A 19 8.74 15.80 -1.79
CA ALA A 19 7.89 14.95 -1.01
C ALA A 19 6.42 15.32 -1.22
N PHE A 20 5.57 14.31 -1.41
CA PHE A 20 4.13 14.45 -1.26
C PHE A 20 3.72 13.66 -0.02
N VAL A 21 3.42 14.36 1.07
CA VAL A 21 3.01 13.73 2.33
C VAL A 21 1.52 13.45 2.29
N VAL A 22 1.16 12.17 2.37
CA VAL A 22 -0.22 11.70 2.40
C VAL A 22 -0.81 11.99 3.79
N ASN A 23 -1.58 13.08 3.88
CA ASN A 23 -2.28 13.44 5.10
C ASN A 23 -3.59 12.65 5.19
N ARG A 24 -3.64 11.64 6.05
CA ARG A 24 -4.89 10.93 6.34
C ARG A 24 -5.90 11.91 6.93
N ASN A 25 -7.09 11.98 6.33
CA ASN A 25 -8.21 12.69 6.94
C ASN A 25 -8.46 12.11 8.34
N ASN A 26 -8.84 12.94 9.31
CA ASN A 26 -9.21 12.43 10.62
C ASN A 26 -10.52 11.63 10.49
N LEU A 27 -10.41 10.30 10.54
CA LEU A 27 -11.53 9.38 10.47
C LEU A 27 -12.06 8.97 11.85
N SER A 28 -11.61 9.59 12.94
CA SER A 28 -12.15 9.32 14.29
C SER A 28 -13.66 9.52 14.34
N ALA A 29 -14.39 8.61 14.97
CA ALA A 29 -15.85 8.74 15.06
C ALA A 29 -16.26 9.98 15.86
N ASP A 30 -17.23 10.72 15.33
CA ASP A 30 -17.96 11.70 16.12
C ASP A 30 -18.79 10.92 17.14
N THR A 31 -18.49 11.10 18.43
CA THR A 31 -19.06 10.30 19.51
C THR A 31 -20.25 11.02 20.14
N TYR A 32 -21.45 10.47 19.99
CA TYR A 32 -22.63 10.94 20.72
C TYR A 32 -23.64 9.80 20.92
N ARG A 33 -24.47 9.94 21.95
CA ARG A 33 -25.60 9.04 22.20
C ARG A 33 -26.82 9.48 21.41
N ILE A 34 -27.55 8.50 20.89
CA ILE A 34 -28.81 8.73 20.18
C ILE A 34 -30.01 8.37 21.05
N GLU A 35 -31.17 8.93 20.74
CA GLU A 35 -32.43 8.45 21.31
C GLU A 35 -32.91 7.22 20.52
N SER A 36 -33.69 6.34 21.14
CA SER A 36 -34.19 5.11 20.48
C SER A 36 -35.01 5.40 19.22
N LYS A 37 -35.65 6.58 19.13
CA LYS A 37 -36.41 7.02 17.94
C LYS A 37 -35.51 7.33 16.73
N ASP A 38 -34.24 7.64 16.97
CA ASP A 38 -33.27 8.02 15.94
C ASP A 38 -32.46 6.81 15.44
N ALA A 39 -32.62 5.64 16.07
CA ALA A 39 -31.91 4.41 15.71
C ALA A 39 -32.11 4.03 14.24
N ASP A 40 -33.33 4.06 13.72
CA ASP A 40 -33.62 3.77 12.31
C ASP A 40 -32.91 4.75 11.36
N THR A 41 -32.73 6.00 11.78
CA THR A 41 -32.03 7.02 11.00
C THR A 41 -30.53 6.73 10.93
N GLU A 42 -29.91 6.34 12.05
CA GLU A 42 -28.49 5.95 12.08
C GLU A 42 -28.25 4.64 11.30
N ILE A 43 -29.15 3.65 11.41
CA ILE A 43 -29.09 2.43 10.61
C ILE A 43 -29.18 2.76 9.11
N ALA A 44 -30.07 3.68 8.72
CA ALA A 44 -30.18 4.10 7.33
C ALA A 44 -28.91 4.81 6.81
N LYS A 45 -28.23 5.62 7.66
CA LYS A 45 -26.93 6.21 7.34
C LYS A 45 -25.86 5.13 7.12
N TYR A 46 -25.79 4.13 8.01
CA TYR A 46 -24.87 3.01 7.86
C TYR A 46 -25.15 2.19 6.59
N GLN A 47 -26.41 1.83 6.32
CA GLN A 47 -26.80 1.14 5.09
C GLN A 47 -26.44 1.93 3.83
N LYS A 48 -26.59 3.26 3.86
CA LYS A 48 -26.14 4.12 2.76
C LYS A 48 -24.64 3.99 2.55
N ALA A 49 -23.85 4.00 3.63
CA ALA A 49 -22.41 3.84 3.54
C ALA A 49 -21.97 2.47 3.00
N VAL A 50 -22.64 1.40 3.43
CA VAL A 50 -22.43 0.04 2.89
C VAL A 50 -22.70 0.01 1.39
N ARG A 51 -23.79 0.63 0.91
CA ARG A 51 -24.11 0.68 -0.53
C ARG A 51 -23.06 1.45 -1.32
N GLU A 52 -22.61 2.60 -0.84
CA GLU A 52 -21.58 3.41 -1.50
C GLU A 52 -20.24 2.68 -1.55
N ALA A 53 -19.81 2.08 -0.44
CA ALA A 53 -18.57 1.29 -0.38
C ALA A 53 -18.63 0.05 -1.29
N THR A 54 -19.78 -0.64 -1.32
CA THR A 54 -20.03 -1.78 -2.20
C THR A 54 -19.88 -1.40 -3.66
N ALA A 55 -20.51 -0.29 -4.08
CA ALA A 55 -20.44 0.18 -5.46
C ALA A 55 -19.01 0.57 -5.88
N GLN A 56 -18.21 1.12 -4.96
CA GLN A 56 -16.80 1.43 -5.22
C GLN A 56 -15.93 0.18 -5.35
N LEU A 57 -16.23 -0.86 -4.56
CA LEU A 57 -15.45 -2.10 -4.54
C LEU A 57 -15.81 -3.06 -5.67
N GLU A 58 -17.00 -2.97 -6.25
CA GLU A 58 -17.49 -3.94 -7.25
C GLU A 58 -16.56 -4.12 -8.45
N GLU A 59 -16.05 -3.04 -9.04
CA GLU A 59 -15.11 -3.14 -10.17
C GLU A 59 -13.71 -3.55 -9.71
N LEU A 60 -13.27 -3.07 -8.54
CA LEU A 60 -11.96 -3.40 -7.99
C LEU A 60 -11.85 -4.88 -7.64
N ALA A 61 -12.92 -5.46 -7.08
CA ALA A 61 -13.04 -6.87 -6.70
C ALA A 61 -12.87 -7.84 -7.87
N LYS A 62 -13.21 -7.43 -9.10
CA LYS A 62 -13.03 -8.27 -10.30
C LYS A 62 -11.57 -8.45 -10.70
N THR A 63 -10.68 -7.59 -10.21
CA THR A 63 -9.28 -7.51 -10.63
C THR A 63 -8.29 -7.73 -9.49
N SER A 64 -8.78 -7.91 -8.27
CA SER A 64 -7.97 -8.03 -7.08
C SER A 64 -8.70 -8.80 -5.98
N ASP A 65 -8.11 -9.91 -5.58
CA ASP A 65 -8.65 -10.81 -4.54
C ASP A 65 -8.73 -10.11 -3.18
N ILE A 66 -7.86 -9.13 -2.94
CA ILE A 66 -7.90 -8.27 -1.75
C ILE A 66 -9.18 -7.44 -1.75
N PHE A 67 -9.52 -6.81 -2.88
CA PHE A 67 -10.76 -6.05 -2.99
C PHE A 67 -11.99 -6.94 -3.05
N ALA A 68 -11.88 -8.19 -3.53
CA ALA A 68 -12.93 -9.19 -3.40
C ALA A 68 -13.20 -9.52 -1.93
N ALA A 69 -12.14 -9.73 -1.13
CA ALA A 69 -12.28 -9.93 0.31
C ALA A 69 -12.89 -8.70 1.00
N HIS A 70 -12.46 -7.48 0.64
CA HIS A 70 -13.06 -6.25 1.19
C HIS A 70 -14.54 -6.10 0.80
N PHE A 71 -14.89 -6.48 -0.43
CA PHE A 71 -16.27 -6.47 -0.92
C PHE A 71 -17.16 -7.43 -0.09
N GLU A 72 -16.67 -8.64 0.19
CA GLU A 72 -17.35 -9.59 1.07
C GLU A 72 -17.46 -9.06 2.51
N MET A 73 -16.39 -8.50 3.06
CA MET A 73 -16.38 -7.94 4.43
C MET A 73 -17.39 -6.80 4.62
N VAL A 74 -17.51 -5.89 3.65
CA VAL A 74 -18.50 -4.79 3.69
C VAL A 74 -19.93 -5.31 3.75
N GLN A 75 -20.19 -6.48 3.16
CA GLN A 75 -21.50 -7.12 3.11
C GLN A 75 -21.72 -8.17 4.18
N ASP A 76 -20.74 -8.40 5.06
CA ASP A 76 -20.79 -9.45 6.05
C ASP A 76 -21.98 -9.24 7.01
N PRO A 77 -22.91 -10.19 7.11
CA PRO A 77 -24.03 -10.12 8.05
C PRO A 77 -23.60 -9.95 9.51
N ALA A 78 -22.43 -10.47 9.90
CA ALA A 78 -21.89 -10.32 11.25
C ALA A 78 -21.44 -8.88 11.52
N LEU A 79 -20.79 -8.23 10.55
CA LEU A 79 -20.45 -6.81 10.66
C LEU A 79 -21.72 -5.96 10.74
N TYR A 80 -22.69 -6.23 9.86
CA TYR A 80 -23.97 -5.51 9.85
C TYR A 80 -24.69 -5.65 11.20
N ALA A 81 -24.85 -6.88 11.69
CA ALA A 81 -25.50 -7.16 12.97
C ALA A 81 -24.77 -6.48 14.13
N GLY A 82 -23.44 -6.58 14.18
CA GLY A 82 -22.64 -5.95 15.23
C GLY A 82 -22.79 -4.43 15.27
N VAL A 83 -22.84 -3.77 14.10
CA VAL A 83 -23.06 -2.31 14.03
C VAL A 83 -24.49 -1.97 14.44
N THR A 84 -25.51 -2.68 13.91
CA THR A 84 -26.90 -2.38 14.24
C THR A 84 -27.21 -2.62 15.72
N ASP A 85 -26.65 -3.67 16.32
CA ASP A 85 -26.86 -4.01 17.73
C ASP A 85 -26.30 -2.93 18.66
N LYS A 86 -25.14 -2.35 18.34
CA LYS A 86 -24.57 -1.21 19.09
C LYS A 86 -25.41 0.06 18.93
N ILE A 87 -26.00 0.29 17.76
CA ILE A 87 -26.91 1.41 17.53
C ILE A 87 -28.18 1.25 18.39
N THR A 88 -28.82 0.08 18.35
CA THR A 88 -30.12 -0.13 19.01
C THR A 88 -30.00 -0.38 20.50
N SER A 89 -29.02 -1.18 20.93
CA SER A 89 -28.91 -1.67 22.32
C SER A 89 -28.04 -0.77 23.18
N GLU A 90 -27.00 -0.16 22.61
CA GLU A 90 -26.05 0.70 23.33
C GLU A 90 -26.28 2.20 23.06
N SER A 91 -27.26 2.54 22.20
CA SER A 91 -27.59 3.94 21.83
C SER A 91 -26.39 4.70 21.24
N GLN A 92 -25.53 4.02 20.48
CA GLN A 92 -24.41 4.61 19.77
C GLN A 92 -24.87 5.19 18.42
N ASN A 93 -24.24 6.27 17.95
CA ASN A 93 -24.42 6.70 16.56
C ASN A 93 -23.68 5.76 15.58
N ALA A 94 -23.99 5.86 14.28
CA ALA A 94 -23.45 4.94 13.27
C ALA A 94 -21.92 4.95 13.19
N GLN A 95 -21.27 6.10 13.38
CA GLN A 95 -19.81 6.20 13.33
C GLN A 95 -19.16 5.46 14.50
N LEU A 96 -19.65 5.68 15.73
CA LEU A 96 -19.11 5.04 16.94
C LEU A 96 -19.38 3.53 16.93
N ALA A 97 -20.57 3.12 16.51
CA ALA A 97 -20.93 1.72 16.37
C ALA A 97 -20.01 1.00 15.39
N LEU A 98 -19.76 1.60 14.21
CA LEU A 98 -18.80 1.08 13.23
C LEU A 98 -17.38 0.98 13.79
N GLU A 99 -16.87 2.04 14.42
CA GLU A 99 -15.52 2.06 14.99
C GLU A 99 -15.34 0.98 16.05
N ASN A 100 -16.31 0.81 16.96
CA ASN A 100 -16.24 -0.19 18.01
C ASN A 100 -16.33 -1.62 17.46
N THR A 101 -17.29 -1.91 16.58
CA THR A 101 -17.46 -3.28 16.01
C THR A 101 -16.22 -3.70 15.22
N THR A 102 -15.67 -2.78 14.41
CA THR A 102 -14.47 -3.09 13.61
C THR A 102 -13.22 -3.18 14.48
N ALA A 103 -13.11 -2.40 15.56
CA ALA A 103 -12.02 -2.54 16.54
C ALA A 103 -12.06 -3.91 17.25
N GLU A 104 -13.25 -4.40 17.61
CA GLU A 104 -13.43 -5.73 18.19
C GLU A 104 -12.97 -6.83 17.22
N PHE A 105 -13.36 -6.75 15.95
CA PHE A 105 -12.93 -7.71 14.92
C PHE A 105 -11.43 -7.64 14.64
N ALA A 106 -10.87 -6.44 14.50
CA ALA A 106 -9.44 -6.25 14.28
C ALA A 106 -8.62 -6.82 15.45
N ALA A 107 -9.04 -6.59 16.69
CA ALA A 107 -8.37 -7.10 17.88
C ALA A 107 -8.32 -8.64 17.92
N ILE A 108 -9.36 -9.32 17.44
CA ILE A 108 -9.37 -10.79 17.31
C ILE A 108 -8.25 -11.24 16.36
N PHE A 109 -8.17 -10.62 15.17
CA PHE A 109 -7.14 -10.95 14.18
C PHE A 109 -5.72 -10.59 14.65
N ASP A 110 -5.53 -9.43 15.28
CA ASP A 110 -4.23 -8.99 15.81
C ASP A 110 -3.69 -9.91 16.91
N SER A 111 -4.59 -10.54 17.67
CA SER A 111 -4.24 -11.47 18.75
C SER A 111 -3.70 -12.81 18.25
N MET A 112 -3.84 -13.10 16.95
CA MET A 112 -3.31 -14.31 16.34
C MET A 112 -1.82 -14.15 16.03
N GLU A 113 -1.03 -15.20 16.24
CA GLU A 113 0.42 -15.17 15.98
C GLU A 113 0.77 -15.15 14.48
N ASP A 114 -0.13 -15.67 13.65
CA ASP A 114 0.02 -15.82 12.20
C ASP A 114 0.04 -14.47 11.48
N GLU A 115 1.08 -14.23 10.66
CA GLU A 115 1.28 -12.98 9.91
C GLU A 115 0.16 -12.72 8.89
N TYR A 116 -0.36 -13.76 8.24
CA TYR A 116 -1.50 -13.65 7.32
C TYR A 116 -2.79 -13.27 8.06
N MET A 117 -2.97 -13.75 9.30
CA MET A 117 -4.11 -13.32 10.11
C MET A 117 -3.98 -11.86 10.58
N LYS A 118 -2.77 -11.38 10.86
CA LYS A 118 -2.54 -9.95 11.15
C LYS A 118 -2.83 -9.07 9.94
N GLU A 119 -2.53 -9.52 8.72
CA GLU A 119 -2.93 -8.83 7.50
C GLU A 119 -4.45 -8.68 7.40
N ARG A 120 -5.24 -9.70 7.79
CA ARG A 120 -6.71 -9.57 7.87
C ARG A 120 -7.17 -8.50 8.87
N GLY A 121 -6.45 -8.32 9.97
CA GLY A 121 -6.72 -7.21 10.90
C GLY A 121 -6.55 -5.85 10.23
N ALA A 122 -5.56 -5.70 9.33
CA ALA A 122 -5.38 -4.50 8.52
C ALA A 122 -6.51 -4.33 7.48
N ASP A 123 -6.97 -5.41 6.86
CA ASP A 123 -8.11 -5.37 5.93
C ASP A 123 -9.40 -4.88 6.59
N VAL A 124 -9.69 -5.35 7.81
CA VAL A 124 -10.85 -4.88 8.60
C VAL A 124 -10.76 -3.37 8.86
N ARG A 125 -9.56 -2.85 9.16
CA ARG A 125 -9.36 -1.40 9.36
C ARG A 125 -9.51 -0.62 8.05
N ASP A 126 -9.08 -1.16 6.91
CA ASP A 126 -9.26 -0.50 5.61
C ASP A 126 -10.75 -0.43 5.22
N VAL A 127 -11.50 -1.51 5.46
CA VAL A 127 -12.96 -1.55 5.30
C VAL A 127 -13.65 -0.54 6.21
N ARG A 128 -13.26 -0.46 7.49
CA ARG A 128 -13.73 0.56 8.43
C ARG A 128 -13.51 1.96 7.86
N ASP A 129 -12.30 2.26 7.42
CA ASP A 129 -11.92 3.60 6.96
C ASP A 129 -12.69 3.99 5.69
N ARG A 130 -12.95 3.04 4.79
CA ARG A 130 -13.81 3.24 3.62
C ARG A 130 -15.25 3.57 4.01
N LEU A 131 -15.84 2.78 4.92
CA LEU A 131 -17.20 3.01 5.42
C LEU A 131 -17.31 4.34 6.18
N MET A 132 -16.29 4.68 6.98
CA MET A 132 -16.24 5.93 7.75
C MET A 132 -16.15 7.17 6.86
N ARG A 133 -15.36 7.11 5.77
CA ARG A 133 -15.32 8.18 4.76
C ARG A 133 -16.71 8.46 4.19
N SER A 134 -17.45 7.40 3.85
CA SER A 134 -18.84 7.55 3.37
C SER A 134 -19.77 8.13 4.45
N LEU A 135 -19.69 7.65 5.70
CA LEU A 135 -20.48 8.19 6.82
C LEU A 135 -20.21 9.67 7.10
N LYS A 136 -18.95 10.12 6.92
CA LYS A 136 -18.55 11.52 7.08
C LYS A 136 -18.74 12.36 5.81
N GLY A 137 -19.17 11.75 4.70
CA GLY A 137 -19.31 12.44 3.40
C GLY A 137 -17.99 12.92 2.81
N ILE A 138 -16.88 12.29 3.19
CA ILE A 138 -15.54 12.60 2.70
C ILE A 138 -15.38 11.88 1.35
N THR A 139 -15.51 12.63 0.26
CA THR A 139 -15.33 12.12 -1.11
C THR A 139 -13.95 12.41 -1.69
N GLN A 140 -13.14 13.19 -0.98
CA GLN A 140 -11.87 13.68 -1.50
C GLN A 140 -10.82 12.57 -1.46
N ASN A 141 -10.26 12.23 -2.62
CA ASN A 141 -9.12 11.33 -2.68
C ASN A 141 -7.89 12.07 -2.14
N VAL A 142 -7.25 11.53 -1.11
CA VAL A 142 -6.07 12.15 -0.48
C VAL A 142 -4.91 12.30 -1.49
N LEU A 143 -4.97 11.55 -2.60
CA LEU A 143 -3.95 11.46 -3.63
C LEU A 143 -4.30 12.23 -4.91
N GLU A 144 -5.48 12.89 -4.98
CA GLU A 144 -5.96 13.62 -6.17
C GLU A 144 -5.12 14.87 -6.53
N GLY A 145 -4.19 15.29 -5.65
CA GLY A 145 -3.35 16.48 -5.84
C GLY A 145 -1.98 16.22 -6.49
N ILE A 146 -1.68 14.98 -6.90
CA ILE A 146 -0.38 14.66 -7.51
C ILE A 146 -0.40 15.04 -9.00
N HIS A 147 0.19 16.19 -9.33
CA HIS A 147 0.30 16.70 -10.71
C HIS A 147 1.73 16.73 -11.25
N ASP A 148 2.72 16.55 -10.39
CA ASP A 148 4.15 16.57 -10.71
C ASP A 148 4.84 15.32 -10.20
N LYS A 149 6.05 15.05 -10.70
CA LYS A 149 6.88 13.93 -10.24
C LYS A 149 7.29 14.10 -8.77
N VAL A 150 6.80 13.22 -7.89
CA VAL A 150 6.98 13.32 -6.42
C VAL A 150 7.45 12.01 -5.80
N ILE A 151 8.08 12.11 -4.63
CA ILE A 151 8.32 10.98 -3.74
C ILE A 151 7.17 10.92 -2.75
N LEU A 152 6.46 9.80 -2.72
CA LEU A 152 5.26 9.65 -1.91
C LEU A 152 5.67 9.22 -0.49
N VAL A 153 5.25 10.02 0.49
CA VAL A 153 5.59 9.87 1.91
C VAL A 153 4.29 9.63 2.68
N ALA A 154 4.22 8.55 3.46
CA ALA A 154 3.02 8.23 4.24
C ALA A 154 3.36 7.52 5.55
N GLU A 155 2.44 7.54 6.51
CA GLU A 155 2.57 6.70 7.69
C GLU A 155 2.47 5.22 7.28
N ASP A 156 1.41 4.90 6.54
CA ASP A 156 1.16 3.61 5.91
C ASP A 156 0.25 3.83 4.68
N LEU A 157 0.24 2.89 3.75
CA LEU A 157 -0.66 2.93 2.60
C LEU A 157 -1.46 1.63 2.52
N SER A 158 -2.78 1.76 2.65
CA SER A 158 -3.67 0.61 2.51
C SER A 158 -3.83 0.20 1.05
N PRO A 159 -4.35 -1.01 0.77
CA PRO A 159 -4.75 -1.40 -0.58
C PRO A 159 -5.65 -0.33 -1.22
N SER A 160 -6.63 0.17 -0.48
CA SER A 160 -7.52 1.25 -0.94
C SER A 160 -6.75 2.51 -1.32
N ASP A 161 -5.75 2.94 -0.54
CA ASP A 161 -4.93 4.10 -0.89
C ASP A 161 -4.13 3.83 -2.17
N THR A 162 -3.45 2.69 -2.25
CA THR A 162 -2.57 2.35 -3.39
C THR A 162 -3.31 2.21 -4.73
N SER A 163 -4.56 1.73 -4.72
CA SER A 163 -5.39 1.64 -5.93
C SER A 163 -5.76 3.00 -6.54
N ASN A 164 -5.72 4.06 -5.73
CA ASN A 164 -6.10 5.41 -6.12
C ASN A 164 -4.89 6.28 -6.50
N ILE A 165 -3.67 5.74 -6.44
CA ILE A 165 -2.44 6.45 -6.79
C ILE A 165 -2.28 6.52 -8.30
N ASN A 166 -2.07 7.72 -8.84
CA ASN A 166 -1.55 7.86 -10.19
C ASN A 166 -0.03 7.59 -10.19
N LEU A 167 0.34 6.35 -10.49
CA LEU A 167 1.72 5.86 -10.45
C LEU A 167 2.64 6.55 -11.47
N ASP A 168 2.10 7.18 -12.52
CA ASP A 168 2.90 7.91 -13.51
C ASP A 168 3.65 9.10 -12.90
N PHE A 169 3.17 9.63 -11.78
CA PHE A 169 3.80 10.76 -11.11
C PHE A 169 4.68 10.35 -9.90
N VAL A 170 4.67 9.07 -9.52
CA VAL A 170 5.43 8.61 -8.36
C VAL A 170 6.84 8.22 -8.76
N LEU A 171 7.83 8.87 -8.13
CA LEU A 171 9.25 8.57 -8.28
C LEU A 171 9.73 7.46 -7.33
N GLY A 172 9.09 7.33 -6.18
CA GLY A 172 9.42 6.35 -5.15
C GLY A 172 8.51 6.47 -3.93
N PHE A 173 8.65 5.53 -3.00
CA PHE A 173 7.83 5.44 -1.80
C PHE A 173 8.69 5.48 -0.52
N ALA A 174 8.23 6.21 0.48
CA ALA A 174 8.75 6.14 1.84
C ALA A 174 7.60 6.03 2.82
N THR A 175 7.56 4.95 3.61
CA THR A 175 6.54 4.77 4.66
C THR A 175 7.14 4.56 6.04
N GLU A 176 6.47 5.08 7.07
CA GLU A 176 6.90 4.94 8.46
C GLU A 176 6.60 3.54 9.03
N LEU A 177 5.46 2.98 8.64
CA LEU A 177 5.01 1.62 8.94
C LEU A 177 5.13 0.73 7.70
N GLY A 178 4.83 -0.55 7.87
CA GLY A 178 4.84 -1.56 6.81
C GLY A 178 6.10 -2.42 6.80
N GLY A 179 5.95 -3.63 6.25
CA GLY A 179 7.03 -4.61 6.08
C GLY A 179 7.48 -4.75 4.62
N VAL A 180 8.59 -5.45 4.39
CA VAL A 180 9.12 -5.76 3.05
C VAL A 180 8.19 -6.64 2.20
N THR A 181 7.18 -7.22 2.83
CA THR A 181 6.10 -8.02 2.25
C THR A 181 4.82 -7.22 2.02
N SER A 182 4.77 -5.94 2.44
CA SER A 182 3.57 -5.12 2.31
C SER A 182 3.17 -4.88 0.85
N HIS A 183 1.89 -4.52 0.65
CA HIS A 183 1.35 -4.13 -0.65
C HIS A 183 2.19 -3.05 -1.35
N VAL A 184 2.62 -2.03 -0.60
CA VAL A 184 3.53 -0.98 -1.11
C VAL A 184 4.85 -1.57 -1.61
N SER A 185 5.43 -2.50 -0.85
CA SER A 185 6.67 -3.16 -1.22
C SER A 185 6.53 -3.98 -2.51
N ILE A 186 5.40 -4.67 -2.67
CA ILE A 186 5.10 -5.46 -3.87
C ILE A 186 4.91 -4.53 -5.08
N ILE A 187 4.11 -3.48 -4.93
CA ILE A 187 3.85 -2.49 -5.99
C ILE A 187 5.15 -1.81 -6.42
N ALA A 188 5.96 -1.35 -5.47
CA ALA A 188 7.24 -0.71 -5.76
C ALA A 188 8.20 -1.63 -6.51
N ARG A 189 8.28 -2.92 -6.14
CA ARG A 189 9.09 -3.92 -6.86
C ARG A 189 8.59 -4.15 -8.27
N ASN A 190 7.27 -4.27 -8.44
CA ASN A 190 6.65 -4.54 -9.74
C ASN A 190 6.82 -3.39 -10.73
N LEU A 191 6.87 -2.16 -10.23
CA LEU A 191 7.10 -0.92 -10.97
C LEU A 191 8.58 -0.52 -11.02
N GLU A 192 9.45 -1.27 -10.33
CA GLU A 192 10.88 -0.98 -10.20
C GLU A 192 11.17 0.43 -9.67
N LEU A 193 10.30 0.92 -8.79
CA LEU A 193 10.46 2.20 -8.11
C LEU A 193 11.21 1.99 -6.79
N PRO A 194 12.15 2.89 -6.42
CA PRO A 194 12.79 2.87 -5.10
C PRO A 194 11.76 2.97 -3.99
N ALA A 195 11.84 2.09 -2.98
CA ALA A 195 10.92 2.11 -1.86
C ALA A 195 11.59 1.71 -0.53
N LEU A 196 11.33 2.53 0.49
CA LEU A 196 11.69 2.30 1.88
C LEU A 196 10.42 2.21 2.73
N VAL A 197 10.36 1.20 3.58
CA VAL A 197 9.23 0.95 4.49
C VAL A 197 9.78 0.75 5.89
N GLY A 198 9.06 1.21 6.92
CA GLY A 198 9.55 1.15 8.30
C GLY A 198 10.50 2.29 8.68
N VAL A 199 10.41 3.45 8.01
CA VAL A 199 11.28 4.60 8.27
C VAL A 199 10.76 5.38 9.50
N LYS A 200 11.34 5.11 10.67
CA LYS A 200 10.91 5.76 11.93
C LYS A 200 11.11 7.28 11.90
N GLY A 201 10.11 8.01 12.39
CA GLY A 201 10.12 9.48 12.46
C GLY A 201 9.93 10.16 11.10
N LEU A 202 9.51 9.42 10.07
CA LEU A 202 9.35 9.98 8.73
C LEU A 202 8.26 11.05 8.69
N MET A 203 7.11 10.82 9.32
CA MET A 203 5.99 11.76 9.30
C MET A 203 6.23 13.01 10.16
N GLU A 204 7.11 12.93 11.16
CA GLU A 204 7.47 14.07 12.00
C GLU A 204 8.46 15.02 11.30
N GLU A 205 9.32 14.46 10.44
CA GLU A 205 10.47 15.16 9.88
C GLU A 205 10.26 15.66 8.45
N VAL A 206 9.32 15.07 7.70
CA VAL A 206 9.08 15.39 6.29
C VAL A 206 7.76 16.11 6.13
N LYS A 207 7.78 17.22 5.39
CA LYS A 207 6.59 17.97 4.99
C LYS A 207 6.40 17.90 3.48
N SER A 208 5.16 18.09 3.02
CA SER A 208 4.90 18.22 1.59
C SER A 208 5.73 19.36 0.99
N ASP A 209 6.18 19.17 -0.24
CA ASP A 209 7.09 20.02 -1.01
C ASP A 209 8.56 20.05 -0.57
N ASP A 210 8.92 19.39 0.54
CA ASP A 210 10.33 19.24 0.95
C ASP A 210 11.11 18.46 -0.11
N PHE A 211 12.32 18.92 -0.43
CA PHE A 211 13.19 18.21 -1.35
C PHE A 211 13.99 17.14 -0.61
N LEU A 212 13.90 15.89 -1.08
CA LEU A 212 14.61 14.78 -0.46
C LEU A 212 15.21 13.82 -1.48
N ILE A 213 16.21 13.07 -1.01
CA ILE A 213 16.82 11.96 -1.74
C ILE A 213 16.41 10.66 -1.05
N LEU A 214 15.91 9.72 -1.84
CA LEU A 214 15.59 8.37 -1.42
C LEU A 214 16.66 7.41 -1.96
N ASP A 215 17.52 6.95 -1.05
CA ASP A 215 18.53 5.92 -1.29
C ASP A 215 17.99 4.59 -0.79
N ALA A 216 17.19 3.93 -1.63
CA ALA A 216 16.58 2.67 -1.29
C ALA A 216 17.56 1.48 -1.39
N SER A 217 18.76 1.70 -1.93
CA SER A 217 19.82 0.69 -1.96
C SER A 217 20.52 0.58 -0.61
N ASN A 218 20.75 1.70 0.07
CA ASN A 218 21.44 1.75 1.37
C ASN A 218 20.51 2.05 2.55
N GLY A 219 19.19 2.14 2.33
CA GLY A 219 18.23 2.37 3.39
C GLY A 219 18.28 3.79 3.97
N LYS A 220 18.43 4.83 3.14
CA LYS A 220 18.54 6.22 3.62
C LYS A 220 17.51 7.14 2.98
N VAL A 221 16.92 8.00 3.80
CA VAL A 221 16.16 9.17 3.37
C VAL A 221 16.94 10.41 3.79
N ILE A 222 17.38 11.21 2.83
CA ILE A 222 18.17 12.43 3.09
C ILE A 222 17.28 13.64 2.86
N LEU A 223 17.06 14.40 3.91
CA LEU A 223 16.21 15.59 3.93
C LEU A 223 17.06 16.84 3.78
N ASP A 224 16.59 17.77 2.94
CA ASP A 224 17.26 19.04 2.65
C ASP A 224 18.77 18.83 2.34
N PRO A 225 19.08 18.06 1.28
CA PRO A 225 20.45 17.77 0.87
C PRO A 225 21.14 19.02 0.33
N ASP A 226 22.43 19.16 0.62
CA ASP A 226 23.25 20.21 -0.01
C ASP A 226 23.58 19.90 -1.48
N GLU A 227 24.07 20.91 -2.19
CA GLU A 227 24.38 20.77 -3.63
C GLU A 227 25.43 19.68 -3.88
N GLU A 228 26.41 19.51 -2.99
CA GLU A 228 27.42 18.45 -3.10
C GLU A 228 26.78 17.06 -3.04
N THR A 229 25.86 16.84 -2.09
CA THR A 229 25.11 15.60 -1.96
C THR A 229 24.20 15.36 -3.15
N ILE A 230 23.52 16.39 -3.66
CA ILE A 230 22.68 16.30 -4.86
C ILE A 230 23.52 15.83 -6.06
N GLN A 231 24.67 16.44 -6.31
CA GLN A 231 25.54 16.06 -7.43
C GLN A 231 26.07 14.64 -7.30
N LYS A 232 26.46 14.24 -6.08
CA LYS A 232 26.87 12.87 -5.78
C LYS A 232 25.76 11.86 -6.11
N TYR A 233 24.53 12.11 -5.66
CA TYR A 233 23.42 11.20 -5.89
C TYR A 233 22.94 11.18 -7.34
N LYS A 234 23.07 12.30 -8.08
CA LYS A 234 22.85 12.30 -9.53
C LYS A 234 23.81 11.36 -10.26
N ALA A 235 25.10 11.40 -9.89
CA ALA A 235 26.09 10.49 -10.46
C ALA A 235 25.78 9.01 -10.13
N LEU A 236 25.37 8.73 -8.89
CA LEU A 236 24.98 7.38 -8.46
C LEU A 236 23.72 6.88 -9.18
N GLU A 237 22.71 7.74 -9.37
CA GLU A 237 21.50 7.41 -10.13
C GLU A 237 21.83 7.09 -11.59
N GLU A 238 22.70 7.87 -12.23
CA GLU A 238 23.14 7.63 -13.60
C GLU A 238 23.94 6.33 -13.74
N GLU A 239 24.86 6.07 -12.82
CA GLU A 239 25.62 4.82 -12.76
C GLU A 239 24.70 3.62 -12.54
N TYR A 240 23.75 3.71 -11.60
CA TYR A 240 22.77 2.66 -11.34
C TYR A 240 21.93 2.36 -12.59
N ARG A 241 21.45 3.40 -13.27
CA ARG A 241 20.68 3.26 -14.51
C ARG A 241 21.51 2.65 -15.64
N LYS A 242 22.79 3.02 -15.77
CA LYS A 242 23.70 2.45 -16.76
C LYS A 242 23.96 0.98 -16.47
N HIS A 243 24.29 0.65 -15.23
CA HIS A 243 24.53 -0.73 -14.81
C HIS A 243 23.31 -1.62 -15.04
N LYS A 244 22.11 -1.11 -14.73
CA LYS A 244 20.85 -1.82 -15.01
C LYS A 244 20.67 -2.12 -16.51
N LYS A 245 20.93 -1.15 -17.39
CA LYS A 245 20.89 -1.37 -18.85
C LYS A 245 21.92 -2.38 -19.34
N GLU A 246 23.12 -2.36 -18.75
CA GLU A 246 24.14 -3.36 -19.05
C GLU A 246 23.67 -4.77 -18.65
N LEU A 247 23.09 -4.93 -17.46
CA LEU A 247 22.52 -6.20 -17.01
C LEU A 247 21.35 -6.66 -17.89
N GLU A 248 20.48 -5.75 -18.31
CA GLU A 248 19.39 -6.05 -19.25
C GLU A 248 19.92 -6.57 -20.59
N ALA A 249 21.00 -5.97 -21.11
CA ALA A 249 21.64 -6.45 -22.35
C ALA A 249 22.29 -7.84 -22.18
N LEU A 250 22.72 -8.20 -20.97
CA LEU A 250 23.27 -9.52 -20.65
C LEU A 250 22.18 -10.57 -20.40
N SER A 251 20.93 -10.17 -20.17
CA SER A 251 19.83 -11.08 -19.77
C SER A 251 19.54 -12.18 -20.80
N SER A 252 19.86 -11.96 -22.07
CA SER A 252 19.72 -12.94 -23.14
C SER A 252 20.90 -13.90 -23.30
N LEU A 253 21.99 -13.71 -22.55
CA LEU A 253 23.16 -14.58 -22.61
C LEU A 253 22.95 -15.84 -21.78
N PRO A 254 23.56 -16.98 -22.16
CA PRO A 254 23.52 -18.19 -21.34
C PRO A 254 24.19 -17.94 -19.98
N ALA A 255 23.60 -18.49 -18.91
CA ALA A 255 24.15 -18.40 -17.56
C ALA A 255 25.33 -19.38 -17.38
N THR A 256 26.48 -19.00 -17.94
CA THR A 256 27.72 -19.80 -17.92
C THR A 256 28.75 -19.16 -17.00
N THR A 257 29.32 -19.95 -16.08
CA THR A 257 30.39 -19.53 -15.17
C THR A 257 31.73 -19.35 -15.90
N LEU A 258 32.69 -18.68 -15.25
CA LEU A 258 34.04 -18.47 -15.81
C LEU A 258 34.80 -19.78 -16.08
N ASP A 259 34.48 -20.86 -15.38
CA ASP A 259 35.03 -22.22 -15.60
C ASP A 259 34.20 -23.06 -16.59
N GLY A 260 33.23 -22.45 -17.28
CA GLY A 260 32.48 -23.06 -18.40
C GLY A 260 31.25 -23.89 -18.00
N LYS A 261 30.81 -23.87 -16.75
CA LYS A 261 29.60 -24.59 -16.32
C LYS A 261 28.37 -23.74 -16.60
N THR A 262 27.43 -24.31 -17.34
CA THR A 262 26.14 -23.65 -17.63
C THR A 262 25.08 -24.13 -16.66
N VAL A 263 24.38 -23.20 -16.04
CA VAL A 263 23.21 -23.46 -15.19
C VAL A 263 21.95 -22.95 -15.90
N LYS A 264 20.81 -23.55 -15.58
CA LYS A 264 19.53 -23.08 -16.12
C LYS A 264 18.93 -22.08 -15.15
N VAL A 265 18.53 -20.92 -15.66
CA VAL A 265 17.84 -19.89 -14.90
C VAL A 265 16.39 -19.84 -15.37
N TYR A 266 15.47 -20.09 -14.45
CA TYR A 266 14.05 -20.12 -14.73
C TYR A 266 13.29 -19.12 -13.87
N ALA A 267 12.19 -18.58 -14.39
CA ALA A 267 11.33 -17.66 -13.65
C ALA A 267 10.37 -18.40 -12.73
N ASN A 268 10.05 -17.75 -11.60
CA ASN A 268 8.91 -18.07 -10.76
C ASN A 268 7.78 -17.10 -11.12
N VAL A 269 6.62 -17.60 -11.51
CA VAL A 269 5.51 -16.78 -12.04
C VAL A 269 4.19 -17.16 -11.36
N GLY A 270 3.30 -16.19 -11.16
CA GLY A 270 1.95 -16.42 -10.63
C GLY A 270 0.82 -16.09 -11.61
N ASN A 271 1.07 -15.23 -12.61
CA ASN A 271 0.07 -14.79 -13.58
C ASN A 271 0.66 -14.59 -14.98
N LEU A 272 -0.19 -14.24 -15.95
CA LEU A 272 0.23 -14.05 -17.35
C LEU A 272 1.18 -12.85 -17.55
N GLU A 273 1.05 -11.79 -16.74
CA GLU A 273 1.93 -10.62 -16.82
C GLU A 273 3.35 -10.95 -16.37
N ASP A 274 3.50 -11.77 -15.32
CA ASP A 274 4.81 -12.28 -14.88
C ASP A 274 5.50 -13.08 -15.98
N VAL A 275 4.73 -13.89 -16.74
CA VAL A 275 5.25 -14.63 -17.88
C VAL A 275 5.74 -13.68 -18.97
N LYS A 276 4.98 -12.64 -19.32
CA LYS A 276 5.39 -11.63 -20.30
C LYS A 276 6.69 -10.93 -19.88
N LYS A 277 6.80 -10.54 -18.61
CA LYS A 277 8.02 -9.95 -18.04
C LYS A 277 9.22 -10.89 -18.12
N ALA A 278 9.03 -12.17 -17.77
CA ALA A 278 10.08 -13.18 -17.82
C ALA A 278 10.59 -13.41 -19.26
N VAL A 279 9.67 -13.50 -20.23
CA VAL A 279 10.02 -13.65 -21.66
C VAL A 279 10.82 -12.44 -22.15
N HIS A 280 10.43 -11.22 -21.76
CA HIS A 280 11.16 -10.01 -22.15
C HIS A 280 12.60 -9.98 -21.60
N ARG A 281 12.86 -10.69 -20.49
CA ARG A 281 14.18 -10.81 -19.86
C ARG A 281 14.99 -12.01 -20.35
N GLY A 282 14.57 -12.69 -21.42
CA GLY A 282 15.33 -13.80 -22.01
C GLY A 282 15.38 -15.07 -21.16
N ILE A 283 14.46 -15.25 -20.21
CA ILE A 283 14.42 -16.44 -19.36
C ILE A 283 14.17 -17.71 -20.20
N GLU A 284 14.91 -18.77 -19.90
CA GLU A 284 14.89 -20.05 -20.63
C GLU A 284 13.63 -20.89 -20.36
N GLY A 285 12.83 -20.54 -19.35
CA GLY A 285 11.62 -21.27 -18.98
C GLY A 285 11.05 -20.89 -17.62
N ILE A 286 9.91 -21.50 -17.28
CA ILE A 286 9.26 -21.34 -15.98
C ILE A 286 9.68 -22.50 -15.08
N GLY A 287 10.27 -22.19 -13.92
CA GLY A 287 10.77 -23.16 -12.96
C GLY A 287 9.76 -23.44 -11.85
N LEU A 288 8.92 -22.45 -11.56
CA LEU A 288 7.80 -22.58 -10.65
C LEU A 288 6.62 -21.77 -11.19
N PHE A 289 5.48 -22.42 -11.34
CA PHE A 289 4.21 -21.77 -11.61
C PHE A 289 3.36 -21.85 -10.34
N ARG A 290 3.12 -20.72 -9.69
CA ARG A 290 2.32 -20.62 -8.46
C ARG A 290 0.84 -20.60 -8.84
N SER A 291 0.24 -21.78 -8.87
CA SER A 291 -1.17 -21.95 -9.27
C SER A 291 -2.15 -21.41 -8.25
N GLU A 292 -1.72 -21.10 -7.03
CA GLU A 292 -2.57 -20.55 -5.97
C GLU A 292 -3.23 -19.23 -6.40
N PHE A 293 -2.51 -18.40 -7.18
CA PHE A 293 -3.02 -17.12 -7.71
C PHE A 293 -4.02 -17.27 -8.87
N LEU A 294 -4.29 -18.49 -9.35
CA LEU A 294 -5.34 -18.74 -10.35
C LEU A 294 -6.70 -19.07 -9.73
N TYR A 295 -6.71 -19.41 -8.43
CA TYR A 295 -7.91 -19.82 -7.69
C TYR A 295 -8.30 -18.82 -6.60
N MET A 296 -7.45 -17.82 -6.36
CA MET A 296 -7.80 -16.59 -5.65
C MET A 296 -8.34 -15.59 -6.68
#